data_AF-A0A655IE90-F1
#
_entry.id   AF-A0A655IE90-F1
#
_cell.length_a   1.000
_cell.length_b   1.000
_cell.length_c   1.000
_cell.angle_alpha   90.00
_cell.angle_beta   90.00
_cell.angle_gamma   90.00
#
_symmetry.space_group_name_H-M   'P 1'
#
loop_
_entity.id
_entity.type
_entity.pdbx_description
1 polymer ?
#
loop_
_entity_poly.entity_id
_entity_poly.type
_entity_poly.pdbx_seq_one_letter_code
_entity_poly.pdbx_strand_id
1 'polypeptide(L)'
;MPVLTLYGIPHRDCGSYASGGFATGTDYRGWIDAVASGLGSSPATIIVEPDALAMADCLSPDQRQERFDLVRYAVDTLTRDPAAAVYVDAGHSRWLSAEAMAARLNDVGVGRARGFSLNVSNFYTTDEEIGYGEAISGLTNGSHYVIDTSRNGAGPAPDAPLNWCNPSGRALGAPPTTATAGAHADAYLWIKRPGESDGTCGRGEPQAGRFVSQYAIDLAHNAGQ
;
A
#
# COMPACT_ATOMS: atom_id res chain seq x y z
N MET A 1 11.61 13.50 -4.75
CA MET A 1 10.14 13.60 -4.88
C MET A 1 9.53 13.15 -3.56
N PRO A 2 8.63 13.90 -2.93
CA PRO A 2 7.92 13.43 -1.73
C PRO A 2 7.08 12.19 -2.06
N VAL A 3 6.92 11.30 -1.08
CA VAL A 3 6.03 10.14 -1.14
C VAL A 3 4.87 10.40 -0.19
N LEU A 4 3.65 10.36 -0.72
CA LEU A 4 2.41 10.57 0.02
C LEU A 4 1.58 9.30 -0.04
N THR A 5 1.00 8.92 1.09
CA THR A 5 0.04 7.81 1.16
C THR A 5 -1.34 8.38 1.45
N LEU A 6 -2.25 8.22 0.50
CA LEU A 6 -3.65 8.55 0.68
C LEU A 6 -4.35 7.34 1.28
N TYR A 7 -4.92 7.49 2.48
CA TYR A 7 -5.49 6.38 3.23
C TYR A 7 -6.78 6.81 3.95
N GLY A 8 -7.74 7.28 3.15
CA GLY A 8 -8.98 7.92 3.61
C GLY A 8 -10.26 7.23 3.18
N ILE A 9 -10.22 6.10 2.48
CA ILE A 9 -11.42 5.51 1.86
C ILE A 9 -12.50 5.09 2.89
N PRO A 10 -13.81 5.26 2.61
CA PRO A 10 -14.88 4.76 3.48
C PRO A 10 -14.80 3.25 3.71
N HIS A 11 -15.30 2.82 4.88
CA HIS A 11 -15.25 1.42 5.34
C HIS A 11 -13.82 0.84 5.35
N ARG A 12 -12.81 1.69 5.54
CA ARG A 12 -11.38 1.45 5.26
C ARG A 12 -10.91 0.03 5.55
N ASP A 13 -11.05 -0.39 6.80
CA ASP A 13 -10.38 -1.57 7.34
C ASP A 13 -11.34 -2.72 7.66
N CYS A 14 -12.60 -2.63 7.22
CA CYS A 14 -13.61 -3.67 7.47
C CYS A 14 -13.81 -4.03 8.95
N GLY A 15 -13.52 -3.12 9.88
CA GLY A 15 -13.60 -3.37 11.33
C GLY A 15 -12.33 -3.97 11.95
N SER A 16 -11.18 -3.85 11.29
CA SER A 16 -9.86 -4.26 11.79
C SER A 16 -9.27 -3.22 12.78
N TYR A 17 -7.93 -3.15 12.85
CA TYR A 17 -7.19 -2.36 13.84
C TYR A 17 -6.82 -0.93 13.39
N ALA A 18 -7.19 -0.56 12.15
CA ALA A 18 -6.83 0.72 11.53
C ALA A 18 -8.09 1.46 11.05
N SER A 19 -9.11 1.52 11.91
CA SER A 19 -10.40 2.09 11.56
C SER A 19 -10.29 3.59 11.29
N GLY A 20 -11.19 4.11 10.46
CA GLY A 20 -11.17 5.49 10.00
C GLY A 20 -11.68 5.60 8.56
N GLY A 21 -11.15 6.58 7.83
CA GLY A 21 -11.65 6.96 6.53
C GLY A 21 -12.81 7.96 6.62
N PHE A 22 -13.21 8.50 5.48
CA PHE A 22 -14.34 9.41 5.38
C PHE A 22 -15.66 8.67 5.61
N ALA A 23 -16.68 9.39 6.07
CA ALA A 23 -17.99 8.84 6.34
C ALA A 23 -18.77 8.51 5.05
N THR A 24 -18.53 9.26 3.97
CA THR A 24 -19.23 9.10 2.69
C THR A 24 -18.27 9.17 1.51
N GLY A 25 -18.65 8.57 0.37
CA GLY A 25 -17.93 8.73 -0.88
C GLY A 25 -17.86 10.18 -1.38
N THR A 26 -18.83 11.02 -1.05
CA THR A 26 -18.81 12.46 -1.40
C THR A 26 -17.69 13.19 -0.67
N ASP A 27 -17.55 12.96 0.64
CA ASP A 27 -16.48 13.57 1.44
C ASP A 27 -15.10 13.12 0.96
N TYR A 28 -14.98 11.83 0.59
CA TYR A 28 -13.77 11.29 0.00
C TYR A 28 -13.39 11.98 -1.31
N ARG A 29 -14.34 12.14 -2.25
CA ARG A 29 -14.09 12.83 -3.53
C ARG A 29 -13.65 14.27 -3.32
N GLY A 30 -14.33 15.01 -2.43
CA GLY A 30 -13.94 16.38 -2.09
C GLY A 30 -12.53 16.47 -1.48
N TRP A 31 -12.14 15.48 -0.67
CA TRP A 31 -10.78 15.41 -0.14
C TRP A 31 -9.73 15.11 -1.23
N ILE A 32 -10.00 14.18 -2.14
CA ILE A 32 -9.12 13.93 -3.29
C ILE A 32 -8.95 15.18 -4.16
N ASP A 33 -10.03 15.92 -4.42
CA ASP A 33 -9.97 17.18 -5.17
C ASP A 33 -9.09 18.21 -4.44
N ALA A 34 -9.21 18.31 -3.12
CA ALA A 34 -8.40 19.20 -2.31
C ALA A 34 -6.91 18.79 -2.31
N VAL A 35 -6.60 17.49 -2.26
CA VAL A 35 -5.22 16.98 -2.38
C VAL A 35 -4.64 17.32 -3.76
N ALA A 36 -5.36 17.03 -4.85
CA ALA A 36 -4.90 17.33 -6.20
C ALA A 36 -4.66 18.84 -6.41
N SER A 37 -5.59 19.68 -5.93
CA SER A 37 -5.45 21.14 -5.96
C SER A 37 -4.24 21.63 -5.15
N GLY A 38 -4.02 21.06 -3.96
CA GLY A 38 -2.92 21.41 -3.08
C GLY A 38 -1.54 21.01 -3.61
N LEU A 39 -1.45 19.91 -4.35
CA LEU A 39 -0.22 19.49 -5.05
C LEU A 39 0.10 20.40 -6.24
N GLY A 40 -0.94 20.84 -6.96
CA GLY A 40 -0.81 21.70 -8.13
C GLY A 40 -0.07 21.00 -9.27
N SER A 41 1.16 21.42 -9.54
CA SER A 41 2.08 20.80 -10.53
C SER A 41 3.38 20.32 -9.90
N SER A 42 3.39 20.19 -8.57
CA SER A 42 4.57 19.76 -7.82
C SER A 42 4.77 18.26 -8.01
N PRO A 43 5.97 17.78 -8.40
CA PRO A 43 6.22 16.36 -8.51
C PRO A 43 5.98 15.64 -7.18
N ALA A 44 5.20 14.56 -7.19
CA ALA A 44 4.92 13.72 -6.02
C ALA A 44 4.72 12.25 -6.42
N THR A 45 5.19 11.33 -5.58
CA THR A 45 4.76 9.92 -5.62
C THR A 45 3.54 9.79 -4.72
N ILE A 46 2.46 9.21 -5.23
CA ILE A 46 1.21 9.06 -4.49
C ILE A 46 0.83 7.59 -4.45
N ILE A 47 0.77 7.03 -3.25
CA ILE A 47 0.29 5.68 -2.96
C ILE A 47 -1.20 5.79 -2.61
N VAL A 48 -2.07 5.18 -3.42
CA VAL A 48 -3.52 5.31 -3.30
C VAL A 48 -4.11 4.13 -2.56
N GLU A 49 -4.65 4.43 -1.38
CA GLU A 49 -5.51 3.58 -0.55
C GLU A 49 -4.97 2.16 -0.32
N PRO A 50 -3.89 2.01 0.47
CA PRO A 50 -3.44 0.70 0.95
C PRO A 50 -4.58 -0.21 1.38
N ASP A 51 -4.49 -1.51 1.05
CA ASP A 51 -5.46 -2.56 1.33
C ASP A 51 -6.82 -2.42 0.63
N ALA A 52 -7.16 -1.28 0.04
CA ALA A 52 -8.54 -1.02 -0.40
C ALA A 52 -9.01 -2.07 -1.39
N LEU A 53 -8.21 -2.35 -2.43
CA LEU A 53 -8.57 -3.36 -3.42
C LEU A 53 -8.49 -4.78 -2.86
N ALA A 54 -7.45 -5.12 -2.11
CA ALA A 54 -7.24 -6.48 -1.60
C ALA A 54 -8.31 -6.90 -0.58
N MET A 55 -8.71 -5.98 0.30
CA MET A 55 -9.66 -6.24 1.40
C MET A 55 -11.13 -6.12 0.97
N ALA A 56 -11.42 -5.74 -0.28
CA ALA A 56 -12.76 -5.38 -0.71
C ALA A 56 -13.83 -6.49 -0.60
N ASP A 57 -13.43 -7.76 -0.48
CA ASP A 57 -14.36 -8.89 -0.34
C ASP A 57 -15.04 -8.97 1.04
N CYS A 58 -14.58 -8.16 2.00
CA CYS A 58 -15.25 -8.01 3.30
C CYS A 58 -16.58 -7.23 3.21
N LEU A 59 -16.77 -6.48 2.11
CA LEU A 59 -17.84 -5.49 1.97
C LEU A 59 -19.08 -6.11 1.32
N SER A 60 -20.23 -5.47 1.51
CA SER A 60 -21.40 -5.78 0.68
C SER A 60 -21.10 -5.47 -0.80
N PRO A 61 -21.82 -6.08 -1.76
CA PRO A 61 -21.63 -5.80 -3.18
C PRO A 61 -21.68 -4.30 -3.52
N ASP A 62 -22.63 -3.56 -2.95
CA ASP A 62 -22.79 -2.13 -3.20
C ASP A 62 -21.61 -1.31 -2.63
N GLN A 63 -21.18 -1.63 -1.41
CA GLN A 63 -20.02 -0.97 -0.78
C GLN A 63 -18.72 -1.28 -1.52
N ARG A 64 -18.57 -2.51 -2.02
CA ARG A 64 -17.43 -2.89 -2.85
C ARG A 64 -17.40 -2.11 -4.16
N GLN A 65 -18.56 -1.96 -4.82
CA GLN A 65 -18.65 -1.16 -6.03
C GLN A 65 -18.31 0.31 -5.74
N GLU A 66 -18.86 0.89 -4.67
CA GLU A 66 -18.52 2.25 -4.23
C GLU A 66 -17.01 2.40 -4.02
N ARG A 67 -16.37 1.45 -3.32
CA ARG A 67 -14.91 1.46 -3.10
C ARG A 67 -14.14 1.53 -4.42
N PHE A 68 -14.50 0.70 -5.40
CA PHE A 68 -13.82 0.66 -6.69
C PHE A 68 -14.04 1.97 -7.48
N ASP A 69 -15.25 2.54 -7.38
CA ASP A 69 -15.58 3.82 -8.01
C ASP A 69 -14.83 5.00 -7.37
N LEU A 70 -14.55 4.95 -6.06
CA LEU A 70 -13.77 5.96 -5.36
C LEU A 70 -12.27 5.85 -5.66
N VAL A 71 -11.72 4.63 -5.71
CA VAL A 71 -10.31 4.42 -6.14
C VAL A 71 -10.13 4.88 -7.59
N ARG A 72 -11.07 4.54 -8.50
CA ARG A 72 -11.06 5.03 -9.89
C ARG A 72 -11.08 6.55 -9.95
N TYR A 73 -11.91 7.19 -9.13
CA TYR A 73 -11.95 8.65 -9.05
C TYR A 73 -10.63 9.26 -8.60
N ALA A 74 -9.98 8.65 -7.59
CA ALA A 74 -8.66 9.07 -7.12
C ALA A 74 -7.63 8.98 -8.24
N VAL A 75 -7.59 7.86 -8.97
CA VAL A 75 -6.74 7.70 -10.17
C VAL A 75 -7.03 8.81 -11.17
N ASP A 76 -8.27 8.93 -11.65
CA ASP A 76 -8.65 9.88 -12.70
C ASP A 76 -8.38 11.35 -12.34
N THR A 77 -8.39 11.67 -11.05
CA THR A 77 -8.19 13.03 -10.55
C THR A 77 -6.71 13.34 -10.37
N LEU A 78 -5.96 12.44 -9.73
CA LEU A 78 -4.55 12.63 -9.41
C LEU A 78 -3.66 12.55 -10.65
N THR A 79 -4.02 11.73 -11.65
CA THR A 79 -3.25 11.58 -12.89
C THR A 79 -3.45 12.74 -13.88
N ARG A 80 -4.28 13.74 -13.55
CA ARG A 80 -4.39 14.98 -14.35
C ARG A 80 -3.12 15.83 -14.27
N ASP A 81 -2.37 15.71 -13.17
CA ASP A 81 -1.04 16.30 -13.06
C ASP A 81 -0.01 15.33 -13.66
N PRO A 82 0.62 15.66 -14.80
CA PRO A 82 1.64 14.81 -15.40
C PRO A 82 2.92 14.69 -14.56
N ALA A 83 3.10 15.54 -13.54
CA ALA A 83 4.21 15.45 -12.60
C ALA A 83 3.96 14.44 -11.45
N ALA A 84 2.72 13.98 -11.27
CA ALA A 84 2.37 13.02 -10.22
C ALA A 84 2.61 11.56 -10.69
N ALA A 85 3.40 10.82 -9.92
CA ALA A 85 3.55 9.37 -10.09
C ALA A 85 2.56 8.65 -9.17
N VAL A 86 1.40 8.28 -9.72
CA VAL A 86 0.31 7.63 -8.99
C VAL A 86 0.47 6.11 -9.03
N TYR A 87 0.43 5.46 -7.86
CA TYR A 87 0.45 4.01 -7.69
C TYR A 87 -0.77 3.57 -6.88
N VAL A 88 -1.60 2.71 -7.44
CA VAL A 88 -2.75 2.12 -6.74
C VAL A 88 -2.29 0.95 -5.90
N ASP A 89 -2.69 0.86 -4.64
CA ASP A 89 -2.25 -0.26 -3.82
C ASP A 89 -2.85 -1.60 -4.25
N ALA A 90 -1.99 -2.62 -4.33
CA ALA A 90 -2.28 -3.95 -4.81
C ALA A 90 -1.97 -5.04 -3.78
N GLY A 91 -1.93 -4.69 -2.49
CA GLY A 91 -1.67 -5.64 -1.41
C GLY A 91 -0.27 -6.26 -1.52
N HIS A 92 -0.20 -7.59 -1.50
CA HIS A 92 1.06 -8.35 -1.52
C HIS A 92 0.86 -9.76 -2.10
N SER A 93 1.96 -10.48 -2.33
CA SER A 93 2.02 -11.79 -3.00
C SER A 93 1.07 -12.84 -2.41
N ARG A 94 0.86 -12.81 -1.09
CA ARG A 94 0.07 -13.81 -0.35
C ARG A 94 -1.36 -13.40 -0.02
N TRP A 95 -1.90 -12.33 -0.63
CA TRP A 95 -3.29 -11.92 -0.35
C TRP A 95 -4.25 -12.41 -1.44
N LEU A 96 -4.00 -12.03 -2.69
CA LEU A 96 -4.80 -12.41 -3.86
C LEU A 96 -3.87 -12.97 -4.92
N SER A 97 -4.42 -13.76 -5.86
CA SER A 97 -3.65 -14.16 -7.04
C SER A 97 -3.35 -12.93 -7.92
N ALA A 98 -2.29 -13.01 -8.72
CA ALA A 98 -1.90 -11.93 -9.61
C ALA A 98 -3.02 -11.60 -10.61
N GLU A 99 -3.75 -12.61 -11.11
CA GLU A 99 -4.89 -12.44 -12.02
C GLU A 99 -6.05 -11.71 -11.34
N ALA A 100 -6.38 -12.10 -10.11
CA ALA A 100 -7.45 -11.47 -9.36
C ALA A 100 -7.13 -10.00 -9.05
N MET A 101 -5.88 -9.70 -8.68
CA MET A 101 -5.46 -8.33 -8.41
C MET A 101 -5.35 -7.49 -9.68
N ALA A 102 -4.78 -8.03 -10.76
CA ALA A 102 -4.71 -7.35 -12.05
C ALA A 102 -6.11 -6.99 -12.58
N ALA A 103 -7.11 -7.87 -12.41
CA ALA A 103 -8.49 -7.56 -12.75
C ALA A 103 -9.02 -6.35 -11.96
N ARG A 104 -8.82 -6.31 -10.63
CA ARG A 104 -9.23 -5.16 -9.79
C ARG A 104 -8.52 -3.87 -10.17
N LEU A 105 -7.22 -3.94 -10.45
CA LEU A 105 -6.42 -2.79 -10.90
C LEU A 105 -6.93 -2.25 -12.24
N ASN A 106 -7.24 -3.14 -13.19
CA ASN A 106 -7.83 -2.75 -14.47
C ASN A 106 -9.21 -2.11 -14.29
N ASP A 107 -10.06 -2.65 -13.41
CA ASP A 107 -11.39 -2.09 -13.10
C ASP A 107 -11.29 -0.65 -12.60
N VAL A 108 -10.28 -0.32 -11.79
CA VAL A 108 -10.06 1.04 -11.27
C VAL A 108 -9.19 1.91 -12.17
N GLY A 109 -8.75 1.38 -13.32
CA GLY A 109 -8.07 2.14 -14.35
C GLY A 109 -6.59 2.37 -14.13
N VAL A 110 -5.86 1.39 -13.56
CA VAL A 110 -4.40 1.44 -13.35
C VAL A 110 -3.63 1.87 -14.59
N GLY A 111 -4.10 1.56 -15.80
CA GLY A 111 -3.46 1.98 -17.06
C GLY A 111 -3.41 3.50 -17.31
N ARG A 112 -4.10 4.31 -16.49
CA ARG A 112 -3.95 5.78 -16.48
C ARG A 112 -2.96 6.27 -15.42
N ALA A 113 -2.65 5.43 -14.43
CA ALA A 113 -1.67 5.68 -13.39
C ALA A 113 -0.26 5.29 -13.86
N ARG A 114 0.75 5.54 -13.03
CA ARG A 114 2.11 5.01 -13.26
C ARG A 114 2.13 3.50 -13.03
N GLY A 115 1.36 3.04 -12.05
CA GLY A 115 1.06 1.62 -11.87
C GLY A 115 0.55 1.31 -10.47
N PHE A 116 1.19 0.40 -9.74
CA PHE A 116 0.69 -0.08 -8.43
C PHE A 116 1.75 -0.18 -7.33
N SER A 117 1.32 -0.20 -6.06
CA SER A 117 2.21 -0.46 -4.91
C SER A 117 1.98 -1.85 -4.35
N LEU A 118 3.05 -2.42 -3.80
CA LEU A 118 3.07 -3.73 -3.18
C LEU A 118 3.67 -3.69 -1.78
N ASN A 119 3.30 -4.67 -0.98
CA ASN A 119 3.84 -4.98 0.35
C ASN A 119 3.63 -3.88 1.40
N VAL A 120 2.77 -2.89 1.15
CA VAL A 120 2.59 -1.75 2.05
C VAL A 120 2.26 -2.24 3.45
N SER A 121 3.06 -1.82 4.44
CA SER A 121 2.97 -2.27 5.83
C SER A 121 3.19 -3.76 6.09
N ASN A 122 3.59 -4.56 5.10
CA ASN A 122 3.84 -5.98 5.24
C ASN A 122 5.35 -6.32 5.28
N PHE A 123 5.65 -7.62 5.23
CA PHE A 123 6.98 -8.15 5.53
C PHE A 123 7.49 -9.12 4.46
N TYR A 124 6.78 -9.30 3.34
CA TYR A 124 7.19 -10.27 2.32
C TYR A 124 8.49 -9.84 1.66
N THR A 125 9.32 -10.83 1.33
CA THR A 125 10.66 -10.57 0.80
C THR A 125 10.58 -9.80 -0.51
N THR A 126 11.56 -8.95 -0.78
CA THR A 126 11.60 -8.16 -2.01
C THR A 126 11.56 -9.05 -3.26
N ASP A 127 12.26 -10.18 -3.26
CA ASP A 127 12.27 -11.12 -4.39
C ASP A 127 10.90 -11.76 -4.64
N GLU A 128 10.19 -12.12 -3.57
CA GLU A 128 8.81 -12.63 -3.64
C GLU A 128 7.86 -11.59 -4.24
N GLU A 129 7.95 -10.34 -3.78
CA GLU A 129 7.12 -9.24 -4.27
C GLU A 129 7.48 -8.82 -5.70
N ILE A 130 8.75 -8.93 -6.13
CA ILE A 130 9.13 -8.76 -7.55
C ILE A 130 8.44 -9.82 -8.40
N GLY A 131 8.47 -11.09 -8.00
CA GLY A 131 7.80 -12.16 -8.75
C GLY A 131 6.30 -11.90 -8.92
N TYR A 132 5.63 -11.45 -7.86
CA TYR A 132 4.23 -11.06 -7.90
C TYR A 132 3.98 -9.80 -8.74
N GLY A 133 4.82 -8.77 -8.60
CA GLY A 133 4.75 -7.53 -9.35
C GLY A 133 4.93 -7.72 -10.85
N GLU A 134 5.90 -8.53 -11.28
CA GLU A 134 6.09 -8.84 -12.70
C GLU A 134 4.88 -9.59 -13.29
N ALA A 135 4.26 -10.49 -12.52
CA ALA A 135 3.06 -11.19 -12.95
C ALA A 135 1.87 -10.21 -13.14
N ILE A 136 1.63 -9.30 -12.19
CA ILE A 136 0.58 -8.27 -12.32
C ILE A 136 0.90 -7.33 -13.48
N SER A 137 2.16 -6.90 -13.62
CA SER A 137 2.60 -6.00 -14.69
C SER A 137 2.25 -6.59 -16.07
N GLY A 138 2.54 -7.87 -16.30
CA GLY A 138 2.19 -8.57 -17.54
C GLY A 138 0.68 -8.60 -17.84
N LEU A 139 -0.17 -8.57 -16.82
CA LEU A 139 -1.64 -8.60 -16.93
C LEU A 139 -2.28 -7.20 -16.93
N THR A 140 -1.48 -6.15 -16.73
CA THR A 140 -1.90 -4.74 -16.68
C THR A 140 -1.16 -3.90 -17.73
N ASN A 141 -0.78 -4.54 -18.84
CA ASN A 141 -0.12 -3.93 -19.99
C ASN A 141 1.21 -3.22 -19.65
N GLY A 142 2.03 -3.85 -18.79
CA GLY A 142 3.35 -3.36 -18.41
C GLY A 142 3.31 -2.25 -17.36
N SER A 143 2.26 -2.20 -16.52
CA SER A 143 2.21 -1.22 -15.43
C SER A 143 3.41 -1.37 -14.50
N HIS A 144 4.03 -0.25 -14.14
CA HIS A 144 5.17 -0.24 -13.23
C HIS A 144 4.71 -0.46 -11.78
N TYR A 145 5.65 -0.77 -10.89
CA TYR A 145 5.30 -0.92 -9.49
C TYR A 145 6.39 -0.45 -8.52
N VAL A 146 5.98 -0.19 -7.29
CA VAL A 146 6.87 0.09 -6.15
C VAL A 146 6.64 -0.92 -5.05
N ILE A 147 7.68 -1.26 -4.30
CA ILE A 147 7.59 -2.22 -3.19
C ILE A 147 7.93 -1.50 -1.87
N ASP A 148 7.07 -1.66 -0.87
CA ASP A 148 7.40 -1.30 0.51
C ASP A 148 8.44 -2.28 1.07
N THR A 149 9.60 -1.73 1.42
CA THR A 149 10.76 -2.44 1.98
C THR A 149 11.07 -1.97 3.40
N SER A 150 10.14 -1.22 4.01
CA SER A 150 10.31 -0.64 5.34
C SER A 150 10.68 -1.67 6.42
N ARG A 151 10.13 -2.88 6.37
CA ARG A 151 10.26 -3.88 7.44
C ARG A 151 10.48 -5.32 6.95
N ASN A 152 10.82 -5.53 5.68
CA ASN A 152 10.86 -6.86 5.08
C ASN A 152 12.25 -7.52 5.05
N GLY A 153 13.25 -6.96 5.75
CA GLY A 153 14.64 -7.44 5.68
C GLY A 153 14.84 -8.87 6.21
N ALA A 154 13.94 -9.36 7.05
CA ALA A 154 13.93 -10.72 7.58
C ALA A 154 12.78 -11.59 7.02
N GLY A 155 12.11 -11.13 5.96
CA GLY A 155 10.91 -11.76 5.41
C GLY A 155 9.70 -11.72 6.34
N PRO A 156 8.65 -12.53 6.09
CA PRO A 156 7.47 -12.58 6.94
C PRO A 156 7.69 -13.43 8.20
N ALA A 157 6.92 -13.14 9.24
CA ALA A 157 6.82 -14.03 10.40
C ALA A 157 6.13 -15.35 10.01
N PRO A 158 6.31 -16.45 10.77
CA PRO A 158 5.60 -17.69 10.55
C PRO A 158 4.09 -17.49 10.43
N ASP A 159 3.44 -18.30 9.60
CA ASP A 159 2.01 -18.21 9.37
C ASP A 159 1.22 -18.44 10.67
N ALA A 160 0.46 -17.41 11.05
CA ALA A 160 -0.39 -17.39 12.23
C ALA A 160 -1.43 -16.28 12.07
N PRO A 161 -2.57 -16.34 12.79
CA PRO A 161 -3.49 -15.21 12.85
C PRO A 161 -2.76 -13.94 13.27
N LEU A 162 -2.95 -12.84 12.53
CA LEU A 162 -2.31 -11.54 12.78
C LEU A 162 -0.78 -11.57 12.73
N ASN A 163 -0.17 -12.48 11.97
CA ASN A 163 1.29 -12.48 11.73
C ASN A 163 1.80 -11.19 11.04
N TRP A 164 0.91 -10.40 10.45
CA TRP A 164 1.17 -9.06 9.92
C TRP A 164 1.18 -7.95 10.98
N CYS A 165 0.65 -8.19 12.19
CA CYS A 165 0.40 -7.15 13.17
C CYS A 165 1.55 -7.15 14.21
N ASN A 166 2.47 -6.17 14.12
CA ASN A 166 3.65 -6.04 14.99
C ASN A 166 4.47 -7.33 15.26
N PRO A 167 4.76 -8.19 14.25
CA PRO A 167 5.55 -9.39 14.48
C PRO A 167 6.95 -9.06 15.01
N SER A 168 7.45 -9.88 15.92
CA SER A 168 8.82 -9.79 16.43
C SER A 168 9.84 -10.37 15.44
N GLY A 169 11.12 -10.06 15.67
CA GLY A 169 12.24 -10.59 14.88
C GLY A 169 12.22 -10.16 13.41
N ARG A 170 11.51 -9.08 13.07
CA ARG A 170 11.59 -8.46 11.76
C ARG A 170 12.79 -7.52 11.69
N ALA A 171 13.13 -7.08 10.49
CA ALA A 171 14.29 -6.22 10.23
C ALA A 171 13.95 -5.15 9.20
N LEU A 172 14.62 -4.00 9.25
CA LEU A 172 14.58 -3.04 8.15
C LEU A 172 15.03 -3.73 6.86
N GLY A 173 14.29 -3.49 5.77
CA GLY A 173 14.70 -3.95 4.44
C GLY A 173 15.65 -2.97 3.75
N ALA A 174 15.73 -3.07 2.43
CA ALA A 174 16.50 -2.15 1.61
C ALA A 174 16.08 -0.69 1.87
N PRO A 175 17.01 0.26 2.05
CA PRO A 175 16.66 1.68 2.10
C PRO A 175 16.00 2.13 0.77
N PRO A 176 15.21 3.22 0.78
CA PRO A 176 14.54 3.69 -0.42
C PRO A 176 15.53 3.94 -1.58
N THR A 177 15.27 3.35 -2.75
CA THR A 177 16.16 3.39 -3.91
C THR A 177 15.40 3.13 -5.21
N THR A 178 15.90 3.68 -6.31
CA THR A 178 15.45 3.36 -7.68
C THR A 178 16.35 2.31 -8.35
N ALA A 179 17.40 1.83 -7.66
CA ALA A 179 18.20 0.71 -8.12
C ALA A 179 17.50 -0.60 -7.70
N THR A 180 16.62 -1.08 -8.57
CA THR A 180 15.77 -2.26 -8.35
C THR A 180 16.21 -3.43 -9.25
N ALA A 181 15.82 -4.65 -8.87
CA ALA A 181 16.09 -5.86 -9.66
C ALA A 181 14.94 -6.26 -10.60
N GLY A 182 13.71 -5.83 -10.33
CA GLY A 182 12.53 -6.09 -11.18
C GLY A 182 12.52 -5.20 -12.41
N ALA A 183 12.14 -5.73 -13.57
CA ALA A 183 12.14 -5.00 -14.83
C ALA A 183 11.15 -3.83 -14.84
N HIS A 184 10.03 -3.96 -14.14
CA HIS A 184 9.01 -2.92 -13.99
C HIS A 184 8.96 -2.33 -12.57
N ALA A 185 9.88 -2.72 -11.68
CA ALA A 185 10.00 -2.15 -10.35
C ALA A 185 10.65 -0.77 -10.44
N ASP A 186 9.90 0.31 -10.22
CA ASP A 186 10.42 1.68 -10.28
C ASP A 186 11.26 2.04 -9.05
N ALA A 187 10.84 1.58 -7.87
CA ALA A 187 11.53 1.87 -6.62
C ALA A 187 11.22 0.87 -5.51
N TYR A 188 12.18 0.72 -4.61
CA TYR A 188 11.92 0.29 -3.24
C TYR A 188 11.68 1.53 -2.39
N LEU A 189 10.62 1.54 -1.59
CA LEU A 189 10.21 2.67 -0.76
C LEU A 189 10.00 2.19 0.67
N TRP A 190 10.10 3.10 1.64
CA TRP A 190 9.58 2.88 2.98
C TRP A 190 8.25 3.61 3.07
N ILE A 191 7.16 2.87 2.80
CA ILE A 191 5.80 3.44 2.74
C ILE A 191 5.20 3.42 4.15
N LYS A 192 5.18 2.26 4.80
CA LYS A 192 5.00 2.19 6.26
C LYS A 192 6.20 2.84 6.94
N ARG A 193 5.93 3.64 7.97
CA ARG A 193 6.98 4.24 8.81
C ARG A 193 7.48 3.21 9.82
N PRO A 194 8.77 2.77 9.74
CA PRO A 194 9.31 1.82 10.70
C PRO A 194 9.22 2.34 12.14
N GLY A 195 8.73 1.50 13.05
CA GLY A 195 8.53 1.86 14.45
C GLY A 195 7.09 2.28 14.80
N GLU A 196 6.22 2.56 13.83
CA GLU A 196 4.79 2.77 14.13
C GLU A 196 4.06 1.44 14.30
N SER A 197 3.30 1.32 15.39
CA SER A 197 2.46 0.15 15.64
C SER A 197 1.47 -0.08 14.51
N ASP A 198 1.20 -1.35 14.20
CA ASP A 198 0.16 -1.80 13.28
C ASP A 198 -1.24 -1.85 13.92
N GLY A 199 -1.30 -1.82 15.26
CA GLY A 199 -2.55 -1.92 15.99
C GLY A 199 -2.38 -2.56 17.37
N THR A 200 -3.48 -2.75 18.08
CA THR A 200 -3.47 -3.45 19.38
C THR A 200 -3.30 -4.95 19.25
N CYS A 201 -3.53 -5.49 18.04
CA CYS A 201 -3.31 -6.87 17.61
C CYS A 201 -3.92 -7.94 18.54
N GLY A 202 -4.94 -7.58 19.33
CA GLY A 202 -5.51 -8.46 20.36
C GLY A 202 -4.57 -8.80 21.53
N ARG A 203 -3.37 -8.20 21.57
CA ARG A 203 -2.32 -8.45 22.58
C ARG A 203 -2.07 -7.26 23.51
N GLY A 204 -2.83 -6.18 23.36
CA GLY A 204 -2.68 -4.96 24.17
C GLY A 204 -1.52 -4.07 23.73
N GLU A 205 -1.03 -4.25 22.50
CA GLU A 205 -0.01 -3.38 21.91
C GLU A 205 -0.56 -1.97 21.67
N PRO A 206 0.31 -0.96 21.45
CA PRO A 206 -0.14 0.42 21.21
C PRO A 206 -1.03 0.55 19.97
N GLN A 207 -1.91 1.55 19.97
CA GLN A 207 -2.81 1.83 18.84
C GLN A 207 -2.05 2.04 17.52
N ALA A 208 -2.70 1.73 16.39
CA ALA A 208 -2.15 1.90 15.06
C ALA A 208 -1.61 3.33 14.85
N GLY A 209 -0.40 3.45 14.28
CA GLY A 209 0.27 4.72 14.06
C GLY A 209 1.01 5.30 15.28
N ARG A 210 0.85 4.72 16.49
CA ARG A 210 1.65 5.12 17.65
C ARG A 210 3.09 4.67 17.47
N PHE A 211 4.04 5.59 17.59
CA PHE A 211 5.46 5.25 17.57
C PHE A 211 5.87 4.44 18.80
N VAL A 212 6.57 3.32 18.57
CA VAL A 212 7.07 2.38 19.57
C VAL A 212 8.58 2.28 19.41
N SER A 213 9.33 3.00 20.24
CA SER A 213 10.79 3.14 20.11
C SER A 213 11.53 1.80 20.11
N GLN A 214 11.11 0.86 20.98
CA GLN A 214 11.77 -0.45 21.05
C GLN A 214 11.61 -1.23 19.74
N TYR A 215 10.43 -1.18 19.12
CA TYR A 215 10.19 -1.86 17.86
C TYR A 215 11.06 -1.28 16.73
N ALA A 216 11.24 0.05 16.70
CA ALA A 216 12.15 0.69 15.75
C ALA A 216 13.62 0.26 15.98
N ILE A 217 14.05 0.17 17.23
CA ILE A 217 15.40 -0.29 17.61
C ILE A 217 15.61 -1.74 17.17
N ASP A 218 14.65 -2.63 17.43
CA ASP A 218 14.74 -4.04 17.06
C ASP A 218 14.83 -4.21 15.53
N LEU A 219 14.00 -3.49 14.77
CA LEU A 219 14.06 -3.48 13.31
C LEU A 219 15.44 -3.07 12.79
N ALA A 220 16.04 -2.02 13.38
CA ALA A 220 17.34 -1.52 12.99
C ALA A 220 18.48 -2.46 13.38
N HIS A 221 18.41 -3.05 14.58
CA HIS A 221 19.42 -3.98 15.08
C HIS A 221 19.48 -5.26 14.22
N ASN A 222 18.33 -5.75 13.77
CA ASN A 222 18.25 -6.98 12.97
C ASN A 222 18.56 -6.76 11.48
N ALA A 223 18.75 -5.51 11.03
CA ALA A 223 18.98 -5.21 9.63
C ALA A 223 20.36 -5.71 9.16
N GLY A 224 20.36 -6.45 8.04
CA GLY A 224 21.60 -6.96 7.42
C GLY A 224 22.29 -8.09 8.17
N GLN A 225 21.61 -8.73 9.13
CA GLN A 225 22.07 -9.95 9.80
C GLN A 225 21.75 -11.22 9.01
#